data_AF-A0A4V1P5V8-F1
#
_entry.id   AF-A0A4V1P5V8-F1
#
_cell.length_a   1.000
_cell.length_b   1.000
_cell.length_c   1.000
_cell.angle_alpha   90.00
_cell.angle_beta   90.00
_cell.angle_gamma   90.00
#
_symmetry.space_group_name_H-M   'P 1'
#
loop_
_entity.id
_entity.type
_entity.pdbx_description
1 polymer ?
#
loop_
_entity_poly.entity_id
_entity_poly.type
_entity_poly.pdbx_seq_one_letter_code
_entity_poly.pdbx_strand_id
1 'polypeptide(L)'
;MAVQRSSILIAVLLAATTLITPARAAADIEVTMNQAKIVKLSRPADTIVVGNPAIADASVQDASTIVLTGKGFGVTNLVVLDQEGSPIVDAQVTVVRQAASSVRIYRRAEVQTMSCTPYCESSYKSEAEKSSEAEMSVSK
;
A
#
# COMPACT_ATOMS: atom_id res chain seq x y z
N MET A 1 -71.83 -16.57 -5.61
CA MET A 1 -71.74 -15.10 -5.52
C MET A 1 -70.94 -14.77 -4.27
N ALA A 2 -69.77 -14.17 -4.47
CA ALA A 2 -68.77 -13.88 -3.45
C ALA A 2 -68.94 -12.44 -2.96
N VAL A 3 -68.85 -12.19 -1.65
CA VAL A 3 -68.44 -10.89 -1.11
C VAL A 3 -67.53 -11.16 0.08
N GLN A 4 -66.23 -11.05 -0.18
CA GLN A 4 -65.15 -11.38 0.73
C GLN A 4 -64.64 -10.11 1.41
N ARG A 5 -64.90 -10.06 2.73
CA ARG A 5 -64.01 -9.69 3.83
C ARG A 5 -63.14 -8.42 3.72
N SER A 6 -63.54 -7.44 4.55
CA SER A 6 -62.69 -6.72 5.50
C SER A 6 -61.46 -6.00 4.94
N SER A 7 -61.70 -4.77 4.45
CA SER A 7 -60.68 -3.86 3.95
C SER A 7 -60.31 -2.80 4.98
N ILE A 8 -59.54 -3.12 6.02
CA ILE A 8 -58.77 -2.10 6.78
C ILE A 8 -57.49 -2.75 7.33
N LEU A 9 -56.44 -2.79 6.51
CA LEU A 9 -55.05 -2.91 6.97
C LEU A 9 -54.21 -2.01 6.06
N ILE A 10 -54.20 -0.71 6.36
CA ILE A 10 -53.29 0.25 5.76
C ILE A 10 -52.53 0.94 6.89
N ALA A 11 -51.22 1.09 6.68
CA ALA A 11 -50.28 1.95 7.40
C ALA A 11 -49.69 1.44 8.71
N VAL A 12 -48.65 0.60 8.62
CA VAL A 12 -47.33 0.89 9.23
C VAL A 12 -46.26 0.17 8.39
N LEU A 13 -45.78 0.79 7.32
CA LEU A 13 -44.58 0.34 6.61
C LEU A 13 -43.78 1.56 6.16
N LEU A 14 -43.43 2.42 7.13
CA LEU A 14 -42.67 3.64 6.86
C LEU A 14 -41.27 3.56 7.48
N ALA A 15 -40.30 3.51 6.57
CA ALA A 15 -38.93 4.00 6.71
C ALA A 15 -38.01 3.27 7.69
N ALA A 16 -37.52 2.10 7.29
CA ALA A 16 -36.18 1.64 7.67
C ALA A 16 -35.21 1.88 6.50
N THR A 17 -34.91 3.15 6.19
CA THR A 17 -33.78 3.48 5.32
C THR A 17 -32.50 3.30 6.14
N THR A 18 -31.89 2.12 6.03
CA THR A 18 -30.55 1.87 6.56
C THR A 18 -29.57 2.82 5.86
N LEU A 19 -28.98 3.73 6.64
CA LEU A 19 -27.86 4.56 6.19
C LEU A 19 -26.67 3.63 5.92
N ILE A 20 -26.46 3.27 4.66
CA ILE A 20 -25.23 2.58 4.23
C ILE A 20 -24.15 3.65 4.21
N THR A 21 -23.36 3.75 5.28
CA THR A 21 -22.14 4.54 5.27
C THR A 21 -21.11 3.81 4.40
N PRO A 22 -20.55 4.45 3.37
CA PRO A 22 -19.47 3.83 2.61
C PRO A 22 -18.28 3.64 3.55
N ALA A 23 -17.80 2.40 3.67
CA ALA A 23 -16.53 2.11 4.31
C ALA A 23 -15.44 2.87 3.54
N ARG A 24 -14.78 3.83 4.20
CA ARG A 24 -13.57 4.45 3.66
C ARG A 24 -12.51 3.36 3.61
N ALA A 25 -12.24 2.84 2.41
CA ALA A 25 -11.06 2.01 2.19
C ALA A 25 -9.82 2.81 2.64
N ALA A 26 -8.96 2.16 3.42
CA ALA A 26 -7.62 2.67 3.69
C ALA A 26 -6.96 3.06 2.36
N ALA A 27 -6.29 4.21 2.31
CA ALA A 27 -5.61 4.64 1.10
C ALA A 27 -4.39 3.75 0.89
N ASP A 28 -4.41 2.87 -0.11
CA ASP A 28 -3.26 2.04 -0.45
C ASP A 28 -2.08 2.91 -0.92
N ILE A 29 -0.93 2.75 -0.29
CA ILE A 29 0.30 3.51 -0.58
C ILE A 29 1.23 2.65 -1.43
N GLU A 30 1.33 2.98 -2.72
CA GLU A 30 2.39 2.42 -3.56
C GLU A 30 3.68 3.25 -3.46
N VAL A 31 4.82 2.59 -3.26
CA VAL A 31 6.17 3.18 -3.26
C VAL A 31 7.08 2.37 -4.16
N THR A 32 7.87 3.03 -4.99
CA THR A 32 8.92 2.35 -5.77
C THR A 32 10.13 2.06 -4.89
N MET A 33 10.67 0.84 -5.00
CA MET A 33 11.89 0.47 -4.30
C MET A 33 13.03 1.45 -4.57
N ASN A 34 13.84 1.72 -3.54
CA ASN A 34 14.93 2.69 -3.53
C ASN A 34 14.47 4.14 -3.76
N GLN A 35 13.17 4.42 -3.64
CA GLN A 35 12.61 5.76 -3.71
C GLN A 35 11.87 6.11 -2.42
N ALA A 36 11.80 7.42 -2.16
CA ALA A 36 11.05 7.97 -1.04
C ALA A 36 9.77 8.64 -1.54
N LYS A 37 8.71 8.51 -0.74
CA LYS A 37 7.41 9.14 -0.95
C LYS A 37 7.05 9.95 0.28
N ILE A 38 6.66 11.21 0.08
CA ILE A 38 6.21 12.08 1.16
C ILE A 38 4.77 11.73 1.48
N VAL A 39 4.52 11.39 2.74
CA VAL A 39 3.18 11.16 3.31
C VAL A 39 2.85 12.35 4.20
N LYS A 40 1.84 13.12 3.78
CA LYS A 40 1.31 14.25 4.57
C LYS A 40 0.17 13.78 5.45
N LEU A 41 0.21 14.16 6.71
CA LEU A 41 -0.78 13.84 7.72
C LEU A 41 -1.79 14.98 7.86
N SER A 42 -3.01 14.64 8.25
CA SER A 42 -4.07 15.62 8.54
C SER A 42 -3.90 16.33 9.87
N ARG A 43 -3.07 15.78 10.76
CA ARG A 43 -2.80 16.25 12.13
C ARG A 43 -1.44 15.71 12.64
N PRO A 44 -0.88 16.29 13.71
CA PRO A 44 0.38 15.85 14.30
C PRO A 44 0.40 14.37 14.68
N ALA A 45 1.44 13.65 14.27
CA ALA A 45 1.73 12.29 14.71
C ALA A 45 2.46 12.29 16.05
N ASP A 46 2.12 11.29 16.87
CA ASP A 46 2.83 10.96 18.10
C ASP A 46 3.60 9.64 17.94
N THR A 47 2.93 8.63 17.40
CA THR A 47 3.49 7.28 17.22
C THR A 47 3.41 6.84 15.76
N ILE A 48 4.50 6.25 15.26
CA ILE A 48 4.57 5.67 13.90
C ILE A 48 5.01 4.22 14.01
N VAL A 49 4.28 3.34 13.33
CA VAL A 49 4.54 1.91 13.28
C VAL A 49 4.60 1.46 11.83
N VAL A 50 5.69 0.80 11.47
CA VAL A 50 5.83 0.12 10.18
C VAL A 50 5.80 -1.38 10.44
N GLY A 51 4.90 -2.09 9.75
CA GLY A 51 4.71 -3.53 9.98
C GLY A 51 5.99 -4.34 9.74
N ASN A 52 6.70 -4.08 8.63
CA ASN A 52 7.97 -4.73 8.31
C ASN A 52 9.02 -3.72 7.81
N PRO A 53 10.03 -3.36 8.63
CA PRO A 53 11.08 -2.40 8.28
C PRO A 53 12.08 -2.90 7.20
N ALA A 54 12.01 -4.17 6.82
CA ALA A 54 12.76 -4.72 5.69
C ALA A 54 12.08 -4.40 4.34
N ILE A 55 10.75 -4.21 4.33
CA ILE A 55 9.97 -3.90 3.12
C ILE A 55 9.90 -2.39 2.90
N ALA A 56 9.51 -1.63 3.91
CA ALA A 56 9.45 -0.17 3.86
C ALA A 56 9.99 0.42 5.17
N ASP A 57 10.43 1.67 5.16
CA ASP A 57 10.89 2.37 6.36
C ASP A 57 10.36 3.80 6.35
N ALA A 58 10.13 4.38 7.52
CA ALA A 58 9.53 5.70 7.67
C ALA A 58 10.38 6.57 8.58
N SER A 59 10.74 7.76 8.09
CA SER A 59 11.41 8.79 8.90
C SER A 59 10.51 10.02 9.06
N VAL A 60 10.60 10.64 10.23
CA VAL A 60 9.81 11.82 10.57
C VAL A 60 10.58 13.06 10.16
N GLN A 61 9.99 13.87 9.28
CA GLN A 61 10.54 15.16 8.90
C GLN A 61 10.06 16.26 9.85
N ASP A 62 8.75 16.26 10.13
CA ASP A 62 8.09 17.14 11.09
C ASP A 62 6.83 16.45 11.64
N ALA A 63 6.10 17.11 12.54
CA ALA A 63 4.92 16.55 13.20
C ALA A 63 3.83 16.05 12.23
N SER A 64 3.76 16.59 11.01
CA SER A 64 2.73 16.27 10.01
C SER A 64 3.27 15.67 8.71
N THR A 65 4.58 15.43 8.63
CA THR A 65 5.25 14.99 7.40
C THR A 65 6.14 13.79 7.66
N ILE A 66 5.84 12.68 6.98
CA ILE A 66 6.63 11.45 7.01
C ILE A 66 7.28 11.23 5.65
N VAL A 67 8.54 10.82 5.66
CA VAL A 67 9.26 10.34 4.48
C VAL A 67 9.27 8.82 4.51
N LEU A 68 8.48 8.19 3.63
CA LEU A 68 8.36 6.74 3.51
C LEU A 68 9.27 6.24 2.39
N THR A 69 10.18 5.30 2.69
CA THR A 69 11.15 4.75 1.74
C THR A 69 10.89 3.28 1.48
N GLY A 70 10.82 2.88 0.20
CA GLY A 70 10.72 1.46 -0.19
C GLY A 70 12.09 0.78 -0.15
N LYS A 71 12.24 -0.31 0.62
CA LYS A 71 13.52 -1.03 0.83
C LYS A 71 13.53 -2.43 0.22
N GLY A 72 12.42 -3.16 0.36
CA GLY A 72 12.26 -4.56 -0.05
C GLY A 72 10.96 -4.73 -0.83
N PHE A 73 10.88 -5.73 -1.71
CA PHE A 73 9.64 -6.02 -2.43
C PHE A 73 8.62 -6.66 -1.49
N GLY A 74 7.35 -6.33 -1.70
CA GLY A 74 6.25 -6.95 -0.99
C GLY A 74 5.22 -5.95 -0.50
N VAL A 75 4.41 -6.41 0.44
CA VAL A 75 3.31 -5.66 1.02
C VAL A 75 3.52 -5.60 2.53
N THR A 76 3.43 -4.39 3.09
CA THR A 76 3.44 -4.13 4.53
C THR A 76 2.37 -3.09 4.86
N ASN A 77 2.41 -2.48 6.02
CA ASN A 77 1.49 -1.42 6.41
C ASN A 77 2.21 -0.31 7.18
N LEU A 78 1.63 0.88 7.11
CA LEU A 78 2.03 2.06 7.86
C LEU A 78 0.85 2.47 8.74
N VAL A 79 1.08 2.47 10.06
CA VAL A 79 0.12 2.94 11.06
C VAL A 79 0.70 4.17 11.75
N VAL A 80 -0.08 5.24 11.81
CA VAL A 80 0.30 6.50 12.45
C VAL A 80 -0.79 6.88 13.42
N LEU A 81 -0.44 7.15 14.67
CA LEU A 81 -1.36 7.51 15.75
C LEU A 81 -1.11 8.94 16.23
N ASP A 82 -2.16 9.58 16.73
CA ASP A 82 -2.07 10.84 17.48
C ASP A 82 -1.74 10.60 18.96
N GLN A 83 -1.68 11.68 19.75
CA GLN A 83 -1.39 11.64 21.19
C GLN A 83 -2.46 10.88 22.01
N GLU A 84 -3.69 10.80 21.50
CA GLU A 84 -4.78 10.07 22.13
C GLU A 84 -4.80 8.58 21.73
N GLY A 85 -3.85 8.14 20.90
CA GLY A 85 -3.76 6.79 20.37
C GLY A 85 -4.76 6.48 19.25
N SER A 86 -5.44 7.48 18.69
CA SER A 86 -6.37 7.27 17.58
C SER A 86 -5.62 7.26 16.24
N PRO A 87 -5.97 6.35 15.31
CA PRO A 87 -5.27 6.24 14.04
C PRO A 87 -5.51 7.48 13.16
N ILE A 88 -4.41 8.07 12.68
CA ILE A 88 -4.35 9.12 11.66
C ILE A 88 -4.21 8.46 10.28
N VAL A 89 -3.35 7.45 10.18
CA VAL A 89 -3.13 6.64 8.99
C VAL A 89 -3.16 5.18 9.42
N ASP A 90 -3.90 4.37 8.68
CA ASP A 90 -3.79 2.92 8.68
C ASP A 90 -3.90 2.52 7.21
N ALA A 91 -2.76 2.19 6.60
CA ALA A 91 -2.65 2.02 5.16
C ALA A 91 -1.74 0.84 4.82
N GLN A 92 -2.14 0.08 3.80
CA GLN A 92 -1.28 -0.92 3.20
C GLN A 92 -0.22 -0.22 2.34
N VAL A 93 1.04 -0.66 2.45
CA VAL A 93 2.18 -0.16 1.68
C VAL A 93 2.66 -1.26 0.75
N THR A 94 2.59 -1.01 -0.55
CA THR A 94 3.07 -1.94 -1.58
C THR A 94 4.33 -1.38 -2.21
N VAL A 95 5.42 -2.15 -2.13
CA VAL A 95 6.72 -1.76 -2.68
C VAL A 95 6.96 -2.47 -4.01
N VAL A 96 7.04 -1.67 -5.07
CA VAL A 96 7.14 -2.13 -6.46
C VAL A 96 8.52 -1.87 -7.05
N ARG A 97 8.82 -2.54 -8.17
CA ARG A 97 10.08 -2.35 -8.90
C ARG A 97 10.09 -1.06 -9.71
N GLN A 98 11.24 -0.40 -9.74
CA GLN A 98 11.51 0.67 -10.70
C GLN A 98 11.61 0.10 -12.13
N ALA A 99 10.68 0.49 -12.99
CA ALA A 99 10.70 0.14 -14.41
C ALA A 99 11.29 1.25 -15.29
N ALA A 100 11.45 2.45 -14.76
CA ALA A 100 11.98 3.58 -15.51
C ALA A 100 13.46 3.35 -15.85
N SER A 101 13.82 3.60 -17.12
CA SER A 101 15.19 3.48 -17.63
C SER A 101 15.87 2.17 -17.28
N SER A 102 15.11 1.07 -17.19
CA SER A 102 15.66 -0.26 -16.91
C SER A 102 15.36 -1.24 -18.04
N VAL A 103 16.32 -2.13 -18.30
CA VAL A 103 16.20 -3.19 -19.31
C VAL A 103 16.48 -4.53 -18.63
N ARG A 104 15.64 -5.53 -18.88
CA ARG A 104 15.85 -6.90 -18.40
C ARG A 104 16.30 -7.78 -19.57
N ILE A 105 17.51 -8.33 -19.47
CA ILE A 105 18.10 -9.22 -20.45
C ILE A 105 17.92 -10.65 -19.94
N TYR A 106 17.26 -11.49 -20.73
CA TYR A 106 17.05 -12.91 -20.43
C TYR A 106 18.07 -13.75 -21.21
N ARG A 107 18.94 -14.48 -20.50
CA ARG A 107 19.96 -15.38 -21.05
C ARG A 107 19.77 -16.77 -20.47
N ARG A 108 19.03 -17.62 -21.19
CA ARG A 108 18.61 -18.95 -20.68
C ARG A 108 17.87 -18.79 -19.34
N ALA A 109 18.46 -19.26 -18.24
CA ALA A 109 17.89 -19.17 -16.89
C ALA A 109 18.39 -17.94 -16.09
N GLU A 110 19.27 -17.14 -16.66
CA GLU A 110 19.79 -15.94 -16.01
C GLU A 110 19.02 -14.70 -16.47
N VAL A 111 18.57 -13.89 -15.52
CA VAL A 111 17.96 -12.59 -15.78
C VAL A 111 18.92 -11.51 -15.28
N GLN A 112 19.33 -10.62 -16.17
CA GLN A 112 20.17 -9.48 -15.83
C GLN A 112 19.37 -8.18 -15.96
N THR A 113 19.28 -7.41 -14.89
CA THR A 113 18.68 -6.08 -14.91
C THR A 113 19.77 -5.04 -15.16
N MET A 114 19.55 -4.16 -16.13
CA MET A 114 20.42 -3.05 -16.52
C MET A 114 19.71 -1.73 -16.25
N SER A 115 20.48 -0.68 -15.94
CA SER A 115 20.01 0.71 -15.86
C SER A 115 20.61 1.51 -17.00
N CYS A 116 19.78 2.19 -17.79
CA CYS A 116 20.16 2.78 -19.07
C CYS A 116 19.87 4.29 -19.11
N THR A 117 20.91 5.12 -18.91
CA THR A 117 20.85 6.58 -19.07
C THR A 117 22.23 7.19 -19.41
N PRO A 118 22.60 7.47 -20.68
CA PRO A 118 22.03 7.01 -21.96
C PRO A 118 22.56 5.64 -22.43
N TYR A 119 23.65 5.17 -21.81
CA TYR A 119 24.20 3.84 -22.02
C TYR A 119 23.74 2.92 -20.89
N CYS A 120 23.69 1.61 -21.15
CA CYS A 120 23.24 0.62 -20.17
C CYS A 120 24.42 0.10 -19.35
N GLU A 121 24.30 0.20 -18.04
CA GLU A 121 25.22 -0.38 -17.06
C GLU A 121 24.48 -1.37 -16.16
N SER A 122 25.21 -2.24 -15.46
CA SER A 122 24.61 -3.16 -14.49
C SER A 122 23.85 -2.37 -13.42
N SER A 123 22.58 -2.71 -13.17
CA SER A 123 21.82 -2.01 -12.14
C SER A 123 22.47 -2.22 -10.78
N TYR A 124 22.53 -1.17 -9.95
CA TYR A 124 22.76 -1.35 -8.53
C TYR A 124 21.67 -2.26 -7.98
N LYS A 125 22.07 -3.27 -7.19
CA LYS A 125 21.15 -4.23 -6.57
C LYS A 125 21.25 -4.12 -5.06
N SER A 126 20.15 -3.78 -4.41
CA SER A 126 20.04 -3.91 -2.96
C SER A 126 20.13 -5.38 -2.55
N GLU A 127 20.38 -5.65 -1.26
CA GLU A 127 20.38 -7.03 -0.75
C GLU A 127 19.03 -7.72 -0.97
N ALA A 128 17.91 -6.96 -0.90
CA ALA A 128 16.58 -7.47 -1.21
C ALA A 128 16.41 -7.85 -2.70
N GLU A 129 17.05 -7.11 -3.61
CA GLU A 129 17.05 -7.46 -5.04
C GLU A 129 17.88 -8.72 -5.31
N LYS A 130 19.04 -8.85 -4.65
CA LYS A 130 19.89 -10.04 -4.77
C LYS A 130 19.20 -11.29 -4.23
N SER A 131 18.53 -11.20 -3.08
CA SER A 131 17.80 -12.34 -2.52
C SER A 131 16.64 -12.76 -3.41
N SER A 132 15.87 -11.80 -3.92
CA SER A 132 14.74 -12.07 -4.83
C SER A 132 15.20 -12.75 -6.13
N GLU A 133 16.32 -12.31 -6.71
CA GLU A 133 16.90 -12.96 -7.88
C GLU A 133 17.46 -14.35 -7.58
N ALA A 134 18.10 -14.53 -6.42
CA ALA A 134 18.62 -15.83 -5.98
C ALA A 134 17.49 -16.85 -5.83
N GLU A 135 16.39 -16.49 -5.17
CA GLU A 135 15.21 -17.35 -5.00
C GLU A 135 14.59 -17.76 -6.35
N MET A 136 14.52 -16.84 -7.32
CA MET A 136 14.08 -17.18 -8.68
C MET A 136 15.03 -18.14 -9.41
N SER A 137 16.34 -18.07 -9.14
CA SER A 137 17.34 -18.93 -9.78
C SER A 137 17.44 -20.34 -9.18
N VAL A 138 17.09 -20.49 -7.89
CA VAL A 138 17.18 -21.75 -7.12
C VAL A 138 15.98 -22.66 -7.35
N SER A 139 14.86 -22.15 -7.87
CA SER A 139 13.66 -22.96 -8.17
C SER A 139 13.83 -23.90 -9.39
N LYS A 140 15.04 -24.41 -9.65
CA LYS A 140 15.37 -25.28 -10.77
C LYS A 140 15.94 -26.62 -10.31
#